data_AF-B0K842-F1
#
_entry.id   AF-B0K842-F1
#
_cell.length_a   1.000
_cell.length_b   1.000
_cell.length_c   1.000
_cell.angle_alpha   90.00
_cell.angle_beta   90.00
_cell.angle_gamma   90.00
#
_symmetry.space_group_name_H-M   'P 1'
#
loop_
_entity.id
_entity.type
_entity.pdbx_description
1 polymer ?
#
loop_
_entity_poly.entity_id
_entity_poly.type
_entity_poly.pdbx_seq_one_letter_code
_entity_poly.pdbx_strand_id
1 'polypeptide(L)'
;MDRKSKAIELYLQGYKIIEIAKKLGVSQPAVTKMLKQFPEYHKEKEQRKKENQEKARQWRNEYKKQKREQYDEEYELVIRDHEQAAAALSRKGKLSNDVLIKLCIIHYDYNKKKERLIFNESAGKRPADLPGSVYVHKNILKQFRV
;
A
#
# COMPACT_ATOMS: atom_id res chain seq x y z
N MET A 1 4.59 32.73 -52.75
CA MET A 1 5.38 31.91 -51.79
C MET A 1 5.24 30.45 -52.16
N ASP A 2 6.35 29.74 -52.37
CA ASP A 2 6.32 28.31 -52.66
C ASP A 2 5.77 27.52 -51.45
N ARG A 3 5.00 26.47 -51.71
CA ARG A 3 4.40 25.61 -50.66
C ARG A 3 5.48 24.97 -49.79
N LYS A 4 6.66 24.72 -50.35
CA LYS A 4 7.82 24.15 -49.65
C LYS A 4 8.44 25.12 -48.64
N SER A 5 8.68 26.37 -49.05
CA SER A 5 9.21 27.43 -48.18
C SER A 5 8.27 27.69 -46.99
N LYS A 6 6.96 27.68 -47.24
CA LYS A 6 5.96 27.85 -46.18
C LYS A 6 5.92 26.65 -45.22
N ALA A 7 6.17 25.43 -45.72
CA ALA A 7 6.24 24.24 -44.88
C ALA A 7 7.44 24.26 -43.93
N ILE A 8 8.63 24.67 -44.40
CA ILE A 8 9.84 24.75 -43.55
C ILE A 8 9.72 25.85 -42.50
N GLU A 9 9.17 27.02 -42.85
CA GLU A 9 8.92 28.11 -41.90
C GLU A 9 7.99 27.67 -40.76
N LEU A 10 6.85 27.05 -41.10
CA LEU A 10 5.92 26.52 -40.09
C LEU A 10 6.59 25.43 -39.24
N TYR A 11 7.43 24.58 -39.84
CA TYR A 11 8.15 23.57 -39.07
C TYR A 11 9.08 24.22 -38.06
N LEU A 12 9.90 25.20 -38.45
CA LEU A 12 10.82 25.92 -37.56
C LEU A 12 10.08 26.72 -36.47
N GLN A 13 8.86 27.19 -36.72
CA GLN A 13 8.00 27.83 -35.71
C GLN A 13 7.44 26.87 -34.64
N GLY A 14 7.70 25.56 -34.74
CA GLY A 14 7.26 24.58 -33.74
C GLY A 14 6.07 23.72 -34.14
N TYR A 15 5.46 23.96 -35.31
CA TYR A 15 4.28 23.20 -35.73
C TYR A 15 4.62 21.73 -36.00
N LYS A 16 3.66 20.84 -35.68
CA LYS A 16 3.75 19.42 -36.00
C LYS A 16 3.45 19.19 -37.47
N ILE A 17 4.03 18.12 -38.05
CA ILE A 17 3.79 17.74 -39.46
C ILE A 17 2.28 17.59 -39.77
N ILE A 18 1.51 17.09 -38.80
CA ILE A 18 0.05 16.94 -38.90
C ILE A 18 -0.65 18.31 -39.04
N GLU A 19 -0.21 19.31 -38.29
CA GLU A 19 -0.76 20.66 -38.32
C GLU A 19 -0.39 21.38 -39.62
N ILE A 20 0.84 21.20 -40.08
CA ILE A 20 1.33 21.73 -41.35
C ILE A 20 0.53 21.12 -42.52
N ALA A 21 0.29 19.81 -42.49
CA ALA A 21 -0.51 19.11 -43.48
C ALA A 21 -1.94 19.68 -43.56
N LYS A 22 -2.59 19.90 -42.41
CA LYS A 22 -3.91 20.53 -42.32
C LYS A 22 -3.89 21.96 -42.88
N LYS A 23 -2.90 22.78 -42.53
CA LYS A 23 -2.78 24.18 -42.98
C LYS A 23 -2.52 24.31 -44.48
N LEU A 24 -1.77 23.38 -45.06
CA LEU A 24 -1.40 23.41 -46.48
C LEU A 24 -2.36 22.60 -47.38
N GLY A 25 -3.33 21.89 -46.80
CA GLY A 25 -4.28 21.05 -47.54
C GLY A 25 -3.62 19.89 -48.27
N VAL A 26 -2.52 19.36 -47.73
CA VAL A 26 -1.74 18.26 -48.35
C VAL A 26 -1.60 17.08 -47.37
N SER A 27 -1.28 15.91 -47.90
CA SER A 27 -1.04 14.73 -47.06
C SER A 27 0.24 14.87 -46.24
N GLN A 28 0.29 14.24 -45.05
CA GLN A 28 1.48 14.26 -44.19
C GLN A 28 2.76 13.72 -44.87
N PRO A 29 2.69 12.64 -45.70
CA PRO A 29 3.86 12.19 -46.46
C PRO A 29 4.36 13.23 -47.45
N ALA A 30 3.46 14.00 -48.07
CA ALA A 30 3.84 15.08 -48.98
C ALA A 30 4.59 16.20 -48.24
N VAL A 31 4.12 16.60 -47.06
CA VAL A 31 4.84 17.58 -46.20
C VAL A 31 6.22 17.06 -45.84
N THR A 32 6.33 15.78 -45.44
CA THR A 32 7.60 15.18 -45.07
C THR A 32 8.58 15.16 -46.25
N LYS A 33 8.10 14.84 -47.45
CA LYS A 33 8.89 14.87 -48.69
C LYS A 33 9.37 16.29 -49.02
N MET A 34 8.53 17.31 -48.81
CA MET A 34 8.90 18.71 -48.99
C MET A 34 9.99 19.13 -47.98
N LEU A 35 9.82 18.80 -46.70
CA LEU A 35 10.74 19.19 -45.62
C LEU A 35 12.12 18.54 -45.75
N LYS A 36 12.20 17.27 -46.20
CA LYS A 36 13.48 16.55 -46.40
C LYS A 36 14.41 17.20 -47.43
N GLN A 37 13.92 18.10 -48.26
CA GLN A 37 14.74 18.82 -49.25
C GLN A 37 15.60 19.90 -48.59
N PHE A 38 15.27 20.30 -47.34
CA PHE A 38 15.93 21.38 -46.62
C PHE A 38 16.88 20.83 -45.56
N PRO A 39 18.16 21.27 -45.52
CA PRO A 39 19.09 20.86 -44.48
C PRO A 39 18.67 21.33 -43.07
N GLU A 40 17.95 22.45 -42.98
CA GLU A 40 17.43 23.02 -41.73
C GLU A 40 16.48 22.06 -41.02
N TYR A 41 15.65 21.32 -41.77
CA TYR A 41 14.74 20.33 -41.22
C TYR A 41 15.48 19.24 -40.44
N HIS A 42 16.62 18.77 -40.95
CA HIS A 42 17.41 17.73 -40.30
C HIS A 42 18.03 18.22 -38.98
N LYS A 43 18.54 19.46 -38.97
CA LYS A 43 19.11 20.09 -37.76
C LYS A 43 18.05 20.26 -36.67
N GLU A 44 16.92 20.86 -37.03
CA GLU A 44 15.79 21.08 -36.11
C GLU A 44 15.23 19.76 -35.57
N LYS A 45 15.12 18.73 -36.43
CA LYS A 45 14.65 17.40 -36.01
C LYS A 45 15.55 16.77 -34.96
N GLU A 46 16.87 16.84 -35.13
CA GLU A 46 17.82 16.33 -34.13
C GLU A 46 17.80 17.15 -32.84
N GLN A 47 17.64 18.47 -32.91
CA GLN A 47 17.45 19.30 -31.72
C GLN A 47 16.20 18.90 -30.92
N ARG A 48 15.04 18.80 -31.58
CA ARG A 48 13.79 18.34 -30.93
C ARG A 48 13.91 16.95 -30.34
N LYS A 49 14.65 16.05 -30.98
CA LYS A 49 14.90 14.71 -30.45
C LYS A 49 15.66 14.76 -29.13
N LYS A 50 16.72 15.58 -29.04
CA LYS A 50 17.50 15.77 -27.81
C LYS A 50 16.66 16.41 -26.70
N GLU A 51 15.94 17.49 -27.00
CA GLU A 51 15.05 18.15 -26.03
C GLU A 51 13.97 17.22 -25.49
N ASN A 52 13.33 16.43 -26.37
CA ASN A 52 12.33 15.47 -25.93
C ASN A 52 12.93 14.34 -25.08
N GLN A 53 14.16 13.92 -25.39
CA GLN A 53 14.87 12.93 -24.58
C GLN A 53 15.18 13.46 -23.18
N GLU A 54 15.59 14.73 -23.06
CA GLU A 54 15.82 15.39 -21.77
C GLU A 54 14.53 15.56 -20.97
N LYS A 55 13.46 16.06 -21.60
CA LYS A 55 12.13 16.17 -20.98
C LYS A 55 11.62 14.81 -20.49
N ALA A 56 11.77 13.76 -21.30
CA ALA A 56 11.38 12.41 -20.91
C ALA A 56 12.23 11.87 -19.75
N ARG A 57 13.51 12.23 -19.67
CA ARG A 57 14.38 11.88 -18.54
C ARG A 57 13.93 12.58 -17.26
N GLN A 58 13.67 13.89 -17.32
CA GLN A 58 13.17 14.67 -16.19
C GLN A 58 11.84 14.11 -15.68
N TRP A 59 10.87 13.91 -16.58
CA TRP A 59 9.57 13.34 -16.24
C TRP A 59 9.68 11.95 -15.59
N ARG A 60 10.54 11.05 -16.11
CA ARG A 60 10.77 9.74 -15.49
C ARG A 60 11.38 9.85 -14.09
N ASN A 61 12.27 10.81 -13.87
CA ASN A 61 12.89 11.02 -12.56
C ASN A 61 11.88 11.56 -11.55
N GLU A 62 11.07 12.54 -11.93
CA GLU A 62 10.00 13.10 -11.12
C GLU A 62 8.95 12.04 -10.77
N TYR A 63 8.50 11.25 -11.75
CA TYR A 63 7.57 10.15 -11.53
C TYR A 63 8.12 9.13 -10.53
N LYS A 64 9.39 8.74 -10.65
CA LYS A 64 10.05 7.83 -9.69
C LYS A 64 10.15 8.43 -8.30
N LYS A 65 10.41 9.74 -8.19
CA LYS A 65 10.47 10.45 -6.90
C LYS A 65 9.11 10.43 -6.21
N GLN A 66 8.05 10.86 -6.92
CA GLN A 66 6.68 10.85 -6.40
C GLN A 66 6.24 9.46 -5.96
N LYS A 67 6.60 8.41 -6.72
CA LYS A 67 6.26 7.03 -6.34
C LYS A 67 6.97 6.53 -5.09
N ARG A 68 8.19 7.01 -4.81
CA ARG A 68 8.90 6.68 -3.56
C ARG A 68 8.25 7.39 -2.37
N GLU A 69 7.95 8.68 -2.52
CA GLU A 69 7.27 9.46 -1.48
C GLU A 69 5.90 8.85 -1.11
N GLN A 70 5.10 8.44 -2.10
CA GLN A 70 3.83 7.72 -1.86
C GLN A 70 4.03 6.42 -1.07
N TYR A 71 5.05 5.63 -1.42
CA TYR A 71 5.32 4.37 -0.72
C TYR A 71 5.76 4.61 0.73
N ASP A 72 6.57 5.64 0.98
CA ASP A 72 7.01 6.00 2.32
C ASP A 72 5.83 6.45 3.19
N GLU A 73 4.92 7.28 2.64
CA GLU A 73 3.68 7.69 3.31
C GLU A 73 2.76 6.51 3.63
N GLU A 74 2.56 5.60 2.67
CA GLU A 74 1.77 4.38 2.87
C GLU A 74 2.39 3.47 3.94
N TYR A 75 3.72 3.32 3.93
CA TYR A 75 4.43 2.50 4.91
C TYR A 75 4.29 3.06 6.33
N GLU A 76 4.42 4.38 6.50
CA GLU A 76 4.20 5.04 7.79
C GLU A 76 2.77 4.82 8.31
N LEU A 77 1.76 4.87 7.43
CA LEU A 77 0.38 4.60 7.78
C LEU A 77 0.21 3.16 8.30
N VAL A 78 0.79 2.19 7.59
CA VAL A 78 0.74 0.77 7.98
C VAL A 78 1.41 0.54 9.34
N ILE A 79 2.55 1.20 9.62
CA ILE A 79 3.20 1.11 10.93
C ILE A 79 2.27 1.63 12.02
N ARG A 80 1.67 2.82 11.83
CA ARG A 80 0.75 3.41 12.82
C ARG A 80 -0.45 2.52 13.08
N ASP A 81 -1.04 1.94 12.04
CA ASP A 81 -2.16 1.00 12.16
C ASP A 81 -1.74 -0.25 12.94
N HIS A 82 -0.55 -0.78 12.67
CA HIS A 82 -0.02 -1.93 13.39
C HIS A 82 0.24 -1.61 14.87
N GLU A 83 0.78 -0.44 15.19
CA GLU A 83 0.98 0.02 16.57
C GLU A 83 -0.36 0.17 17.31
N GLN A 84 -1.36 0.76 16.67
CA GLN A 84 -2.70 0.90 17.24
C GLN A 84 -3.36 -0.47 17.47
N ALA A 85 -3.29 -1.37 16.49
CA ALA A 85 -3.81 -2.72 16.62
C ALA A 85 -3.10 -3.49 17.73
N ALA A 86 -1.78 -3.40 17.80
CA ALA A 86 -0.99 -3.99 18.88
C ALA A 86 -1.40 -3.43 20.24
N ALA A 87 -1.60 -2.11 20.38
CA ALA A 87 -2.06 -1.51 21.62
C ALA A 87 -3.48 -1.93 22.02
N ALA A 88 -4.40 -2.05 21.05
CA ALA A 88 -5.79 -2.45 21.29
C ALA A 88 -5.92 -3.94 21.67
N LEU A 89 -5.14 -4.80 21.02
CA LEU A 89 -5.16 -6.25 21.25
C LEU A 89 -4.26 -6.68 22.40
N SER A 90 -3.18 -5.95 22.67
CA SER A 90 -2.28 -6.23 23.79
C SER A 90 -2.94 -5.87 25.11
N ARG A 91 -3.42 -6.89 25.82
CA ARG A 91 -3.77 -6.76 27.23
C ARG A 91 -2.50 -6.99 28.06
N LYS A 92 -2.11 -5.99 28.85
CA LYS A 92 -0.92 -6.03 29.73
C LYS A 92 -1.02 -7.00 30.91
N GLY A 93 -2.16 -7.68 31.10
CA GLY A 93 -2.41 -8.57 32.24
C GLY A 93 -2.47 -10.04 31.83
N LYS A 94 -1.95 -10.92 32.69
CA LYS A 94 -2.26 -12.36 32.61
C LYS A 94 -3.75 -12.55 32.89
N LEU A 95 -4.40 -13.45 32.16
CA LEU A 95 -5.76 -13.86 32.48
C LEU A 95 -5.79 -14.42 33.90
N SER A 96 -6.79 -14.06 34.70
CA SER A 96 -6.93 -14.64 36.04
C SER A 96 -7.34 -16.11 35.93
N ASN A 97 -6.90 -16.92 36.90
CA ASN A 97 -7.25 -18.33 37.00
C ASN A 97 -8.77 -18.55 36.93
N ASP A 98 -9.57 -17.64 37.48
CA ASP A 98 -11.03 -17.72 37.45
C ASP A 98 -11.59 -17.56 36.04
N VAL A 99 -11.05 -16.64 35.23
CA VAL A 99 -11.48 -16.47 33.84
C VAL A 99 -11.07 -17.69 33.02
N LEU A 100 -9.86 -18.22 33.23
CA LEU A 100 -9.40 -19.44 32.56
C LEU A 100 -10.30 -20.64 32.87
N ILE A 101 -10.67 -20.84 34.14
CA ILE A 101 -11.58 -21.93 34.54
C ILE A 101 -12.97 -21.73 33.95
N LYS A 102 -13.51 -20.51 33.93
CA LYS A 102 -14.82 -20.23 33.29
C LYS A 102 -14.82 -20.61 31.81
N LEU A 103 -13.75 -20.28 31.09
CA LEU A 103 -13.59 -20.66 29.67
C LEU A 103 -13.47 -22.18 29.49
N CYS A 104 -12.82 -22.87 30.43
CA CYS A 104 -12.57 -24.31 30.37
C CYS A 104 -13.47 -25.14 31.30
N ILE A 105 -14.66 -24.65 31.66
CA ILE A 105 -15.46 -25.21 32.75
C ILE A 105 -15.83 -26.68 32.56
N ILE A 106 -15.98 -27.11 31.30
CA ILE A 106 -16.30 -28.48 30.91
C ILE A 106 -15.23 -29.50 31.29
N HIS A 107 -14.00 -29.06 31.56
CA HIS A 107 -12.87 -29.92 31.93
C HIS A 107 -12.68 -30.02 33.46
N TYR A 108 -13.62 -29.49 34.24
CA TYR A 108 -13.55 -29.50 35.70
C TYR A 108 -14.78 -30.17 36.30
N ASP A 109 -14.53 -31.07 37.24
CA ASP A 109 -15.57 -31.71 38.03
C ASP A 109 -15.68 -31.08 39.42
N TYR A 110 -16.91 -30.92 39.90
CA TYR A 110 -17.15 -30.39 41.23
C TYR A 110 -17.08 -31.49 42.28
N ASN A 111 -16.12 -31.39 43.20
CA ASN A 111 -16.02 -32.27 44.35
C ASN A 111 -16.79 -31.68 45.53
N LYS A 112 -17.99 -32.22 45.78
CA LYS A 112 -18.89 -31.77 46.86
C LYS A 112 -18.29 -31.90 48.27
N LYS A 113 -17.42 -32.88 48.53
CA LYS A 113 -16.81 -33.08 49.86
C LYS A 113 -15.75 -32.04 50.19
N LYS A 114 -15.02 -31.57 49.17
CA LYS A 114 -13.93 -30.60 49.31
C LYS A 114 -14.33 -29.18 48.91
N GLU A 115 -15.54 -29.02 48.36
CA GLU A 115 -16.09 -27.79 47.79
C GLU A 115 -15.15 -27.13 46.76
N ARG A 116 -14.52 -27.96 45.93
CA ARG A 116 -13.52 -27.56 44.94
C ARG A 116 -13.89 -28.05 43.55
N LEU A 117 -13.56 -27.24 42.54
CA LEU A 117 -13.43 -27.72 41.17
C LEU A 117 -12.07 -28.40 41.02
N ILE A 118 -12.07 -29.61 40.47
CA ILE A 118 -10.87 -30.42 40.21
C ILE A 118 -10.82 -30.70 38.72
N PHE A 119 -9.65 -30.50 38.12
CA PHE A 119 -9.48 -30.79 36.69
C PHE A 119 -9.68 -32.28 36.42
N ASN A 120 -10.47 -32.60 35.40
CA ASN A 120 -10.74 -33.97 34.99
C ASN A 120 -9.61 -34.47 34.07
N GLU A 121 -8.78 -35.37 34.61
CA GLU A 121 -7.65 -35.95 33.87
C GLU A 121 -8.08 -36.80 32.66
N SER A 122 -9.34 -37.28 32.63
CA SER A 122 -9.90 -37.96 31.46
C SER A 122 -10.10 -37.03 30.26
N ALA A 123 -10.17 -35.72 30.48
CA ALA A 123 -10.29 -34.73 29.41
C ALA A 123 -8.94 -34.41 28.73
N GLY A 124 -7.86 -35.09 29.14
CA GLY A 124 -6.52 -34.98 28.57
C GLY A 124 -5.49 -34.39 29.55
N LYS A 125 -4.27 -34.18 29.06
CA LYS A 125 -3.19 -33.61 29.88
C LYS A 125 -3.50 -32.14 30.19
N ARG A 126 -3.59 -31.80 31.47
CA ARG A 126 -3.79 -30.42 31.94
C ARG A 126 -2.67 -29.49 31.42
N PRO A 127 -3.00 -28.39 30.73
CA PRO A 127 -2.06 -27.32 30.41
C PRO A 127 -1.39 -26.73 31.65
N ALA A 128 -0.13 -26.29 31.53
CA ALA A 128 0.64 -25.76 32.67
C ALA A 128 -0.02 -24.53 33.31
N ASP A 129 -0.64 -23.68 32.48
CA ASP A 129 -1.28 -22.42 32.91
C ASP A 129 -2.65 -22.62 33.59
N LEU A 130 -3.27 -23.80 33.44
CA LEU A 130 -4.57 -24.08 34.06
C LEU A 130 -4.40 -24.62 35.48
N PRO A 131 -5.14 -24.12 36.48
CA PRO A 131 -5.01 -24.59 37.86
C PRO A 131 -5.58 -26.02 38.01
N GLY A 132 -4.89 -26.90 38.74
CA GLY A 132 -5.36 -28.28 38.96
C GLY A 132 -6.59 -28.38 39.86
N SER A 133 -6.74 -27.47 40.83
CA SER A 133 -7.96 -27.35 41.63
C SER A 133 -8.17 -25.93 42.13
N VAL A 134 -9.43 -25.50 42.26
CA VAL A 134 -9.80 -24.17 42.78
C VAL A 134 -11.00 -24.29 43.71
N TYR A 135 -10.97 -23.50 44.78
CA TYR A 135 -12.01 -23.51 45.80
C TYR A 135 -13.16 -22.56 45.45
N VAL A 136 -14.38 -23.11 45.42
CA VAL A 136 -15.55 -22.42 44.82
C VAL A 136 -16.09 -21.33 45.75
N HIS A 137 -16.17 -21.59 47.06
CA HIS A 137 -16.75 -20.61 48.00
C HIS A 137 -15.88 -19.37 48.21
N LYS A 138 -14.55 -19.46 48.09
CA LYS A 138 -13.66 -18.29 48.22
C LYS A 138 -13.83 -17.29 47.07
N ASN A 139 -14.27 -17.76 45.90
CA ASN A 139 -14.54 -16.90 44.75
C ASN A 139 -15.91 -16.22 44.84
N ILE A 140 -16.91 -16.90 45.39
CA ILE A 140 -18.24 -16.32 45.69
C ILE A 140 -18.14 -15.27 46.79
N LEU A 141 -17.43 -15.57 47.89
CA LEU A 141 -17.28 -14.66 49.04
C LEU A 141 -16.56 -13.34 48.69
N LYS A 142 -15.66 -13.35 47.70
CA LYS A 142 -15.01 -12.13 47.20
C LYS A 142 -15.97 -11.18 46.48
N GLN A 143 -17.08 -11.66 45.92
CA GLN A 143 -18.06 -10.83 45.22
C GLN A 143 -18.90 -9.98 46.18
N PHE A 144 -18.95 -10.36 47.46
CA PHE A 144 -19.69 -9.66 48.51
C PHE A 144 -18.80 -8.81 49.43
N ARG A 145 -17.47 -8.85 49.25
CA ARG A 145 -16.54 -7.89 49.88
C ARG A 145 -16.47 -6.65 48.98
N VAL A 146 -17.46 -5.77 49.14
CA VAL A 146 -17.36 -4.37 48.72
C VAL A 146 -16.56 -3.59 49.75
#